data_AF-A0A7J7HL08-F1
#
_entry.id   AF-A0A7J7HL08-F1
#
_cell.length_a   1.000
_cell.length_b   1.000
_cell.length_c   1.000
_cell.angle_alpha   90.00
_cell.angle_beta   90.00
_cell.angle_gamma   90.00
#
_symmetry.space_group_name_H-M   'P 1'
#
loop_
_entity.id
_entity.type
_entity.pdbx_description
1 polymer ?
#
loop_
_entity_poly.entity_id
_entity_poly.type
_entity_poly.pdbx_seq_one_letter_code
_entity_poly.pdbx_strand_id
1 'polypeptide(L)'
;MSSANASSDLSSEMEVDAFRRLFPLRFHERHLLESVRPDARKLGKPRDTTLALGVVASVDGSALAKIGCTTMLAAIKMEVMTPTTKSPDTGCRVIDFHMPPICSPIVRPDRPADAAPVISKQLSNTILRHFVVIISIMINFKELSLVSGKAAWMAYLEYKTEVVHDVPT
;
A
#
# COMPACT_ATOMS: atom_id res chain seq x y z
N MET A 1 -9.98 -41.94 17.89
CA MET A 1 -8.87 -42.34 17.00
C MET A 1 -8.44 -41.17 16.09
N SER A 2 -8.21 -39.96 16.64
CA SER A 2 -7.98 -38.74 15.83
C SER A 2 -6.54 -38.19 15.89
N SER A 3 -5.67 -38.78 16.71
CA SER A 3 -4.38 -38.15 17.06
C SER A 3 -3.19 -38.54 16.17
N ALA A 4 -3.32 -39.57 15.33
CA ALA A 4 -2.21 -40.06 14.49
C ALA A 4 -2.04 -39.31 13.15
N ASN A 5 -3.10 -38.71 12.61
CA ASN A 5 -3.04 -37.97 11.33
C ASN A 5 -2.44 -36.55 11.48
N ALA A 6 -2.58 -35.93 12.66
CA ALA A 6 -2.08 -34.58 12.87
C ALA A 6 -0.55 -34.48 12.75
N SER A 7 0.19 -35.51 13.17
CA SER A 7 1.66 -35.53 13.08
C SER A 7 2.18 -35.72 11.66
N SER A 8 1.47 -36.50 10.81
CA SER A 8 1.86 -36.69 9.40
C SER A 8 1.58 -35.45 8.55
N ASP A 9 0.47 -34.77 8.81
CA ASP A 9 0.08 -33.57 8.07
C ASP A 9 1.08 -32.43 8.33
N LEU A 10 1.48 -32.22 9.59
CA LEU A 10 2.51 -31.24 9.96
C LEU A 10 3.88 -31.52 9.33
N SER A 11 4.30 -32.80 9.24
CA SER A 11 5.56 -33.14 8.56
C SER A 11 5.51 -32.80 7.07
N SER A 12 4.37 -33.03 6.42
CA SER A 12 4.21 -32.72 5.00
C SER A 12 4.19 -31.20 4.73
N GLU A 13 3.57 -30.41 5.61
CA GLU A 13 3.59 -28.95 5.52
C GLU A 13 5.02 -28.39 5.70
N MET A 14 5.76 -28.93 6.66
CA MET A 14 7.16 -28.55 6.89
C MET A 14 8.05 -28.90 5.69
N GLU A 15 7.84 -30.04 5.05
CA GLU A 15 8.56 -30.43 3.84
C GLU A 15 8.25 -29.49 2.66
N VAL A 16 7.00 -29.08 2.49
CA VAL A 16 6.60 -28.14 1.44
C VAL A 16 7.19 -26.75 1.67
N ASP A 17 7.15 -26.24 2.91
CA ASP A 17 7.74 -24.93 3.23
C ASP A 17 9.27 -24.96 3.12
N ALA A 18 9.91 -26.06 3.52
CA ALA A 18 11.34 -26.27 3.29
C ALA A 18 11.67 -26.30 1.80
N PHE A 19 10.91 -27.04 0.99
CA PHE A 19 11.11 -27.09 -0.46
C PHE A 19 10.92 -25.72 -1.12
N ARG A 20 9.92 -24.95 -0.69
CA ARG A 20 9.69 -23.57 -1.16
C ARG A 20 10.89 -22.66 -0.86
N ARG A 21 11.50 -22.78 0.32
CA ARG A 21 12.65 -21.96 0.73
C ARG A 21 13.95 -22.39 0.05
N LEU A 22 14.17 -23.70 -0.10
CA LEU A 22 15.39 -24.26 -0.69
C LEU A 22 15.41 -24.16 -2.22
N PHE A 23 14.26 -24.33 -2.87
CA PHE A 23 14.14 -24.37 -4.34
C PHE A 23 13.02 -23.46 -4.86
N PRO A 24 13.09 -22.14 -4.64
CA PRO A 24 11.99 -21.20 -4.93
C PRO A 24 11.59 -21.19 -6.41
N LEU A 25 12.57 -21.24 -7.32
CA LEU A 25 12.30 -21.24 -8.77
C LEU A 25 11.49 -22.47 -9.19
N ARG A 26 11.96 -23.67 -8.82
CA ARG A 26 11.27 -24.94 -9.15
C ARG A 26 9.89 -25.02 -8.51
N PHE A 27 9.76 -24.53 -7.28
CA PHE A 27 8.49 -24.46 -6.58
C PHE A 27 7.48 -23.60 -7.36
N HIS A 28 7.87 -22.40 -7.79
CA HIS A 28 6.98 -21.52 -8.55
C HIS A 28 6.72 -21.99 -9.98
N GLU A 29 7.72 -22.56 -10.66
CA GLU A 29 7.56 -23.13 -12.01
C GLU A 29 6.49 -24.22 -12.05
N ARG A 30 6.48 -25.13 -11.07
CA ARG A 30 5.45 -26.18 -10.98
C ARG A 30 4.04 -25.60 -10.89
N HIS A 31 3.84 -24.60 -10.04
CA HIS A 31 2.55 -23.94 -9.86
C HIS A 31 2.10 -23.21 -11.14
N LEU A 32 3.03 -22.53 -11.81
CA LEU A 32 2.74 -21.83 -13.07
C LEU A 32 2.36 -22.80 -14.20
N LEU A 33 3.02 -23.95 -14.31
CA LEU A 33 2.66 -25.01 -15.27
C LEU A 33 1.25 -25.55 -15.02
N GLU A 34 0.85 -25.67 -13.76
CA GLU A 34 -0.49 -26.08 -13.34
C GLU A 34 -1.52 -24.94 -13.43
N SER A 35 -1.11 -23.73 -13.86
CA SER A 35 -1.96 -22.53 -13.94
C SER A 35 -2.61 -22.11 -12.61
N VAL A 36 -1.94 -22.44 -11.51
CA VAL A 36 -2.38 -22.18 -10.14
C VAL A 36 -1.29 -21.38 -9.41
N ARG A 37 -1.68 -20.53 -8.48
CA ARG A 37 -0.75 -19.80 -7.61
C ARG A 37 -0.45 -20.62 -6.36
N PRO A 38 0.67 -20.39 -5.66
CA PRO A 38 1.00 -21.08 -4.42
C PRO A 38 -0.05 -20.98 -3.30
N ASP A 39 -0.99 -20.05 -3.39
CA ASP A 39 -2.12 -19.88 -2.48
C ASP A 39 -3.44 -20.40 -3.06
N ALA A 40 -3.35 -21.39 -3.97
CA ALA A 40 -4.47 -22.08 -4.63
C ALA A 40 -5.38 -21.18 -5.50
N ARG A 41 -5.02 -19.91 -5.74
CA ARG A 41 -5.79 -19.01 -6.60
C ARG A 41 -5.40 -19.19 -8.08
N LYS A 42 -6.36 -18.96 -8.98
CA LYS A 42 -6.07 -18.87 -10.43
C LYS A 42 -5.17 -17.66 -10.72
N LEU A 43 -4.38 -17.72 -11.80
CA LEU A 43 -3.44 -16.65 -12.17
C LEU A 43 -4.10 -15.26 -12.28
N GLY A 44 -5.30 -15.17 -12.86
CA GLY A 44 -6.04 -13.91 -13.02
C GLY A 44 -6.86 -13.48 -11.80
N LYS A 45 -6.92 -14.27 -10.72
CA LYS A 45 -7.75 -13.93 -9.55
C LYS A 45 -6.98 -13.00 -8.59
N PRO A 46 -7.49 -11.80 -8.26
CA PRO A 46 -6.88 -10.93 -7.26
C PRO A 46 -6.97 -11.54 -5.85
N ARG A 47 -6.26 -10.94 -4.89
CA ARG A 47 -6.44 -11.28 -3.46
C ARG A 47 -7.72 -10.61 -2.99
N ASP A 48 -8.36 -11.20 -1.98
CA ASP A 48 -9.53 -10.58 -1.37
C ASP A 48 -9.17 -9.18 -0.89
N THR A 49 -10.01 -8.23 -1.28
CA THR A 49 -9.76 -6.80 -1.08
C THR A 49 -10.92 -6.21 -0.28
N THR A 50 -10.61 -5.61 0.86
CA THR A 50 -11.57 -4.90 1.69
C THR A 50 -11.15 -3.45 1.85
N LEU A 51 -12.11 -2.54 1.81
CA LEU A 51 -11.89 -1.11 1.93
C LEU A 51 -12.77 -0.55 3.05
N ALA A 52 -12.16 0.17 3.99
CA ALA A 52 -12.87 0.94 5.01
C ALA A 52 -12.52 2.42 4.84
N LEU A 53 -13.53 3.28 4.83
CA LEU A 53 -13.37 4.74 4.70
C LEU A 53 -13.57 5.40 6.06
N GLY A 54 -12.92 6.54 6.29
CA GLY A 54 -13.07 7.32 7.52
C GLY A 54 -12.52 6.62 8.78
N VAL A 55 -11.50 5.78 8.63
CA VAL A 55 -10.91 4.98 9.72
C VAL A 55 -10.18 5.85 10.75
N VAL A 56 -9.62 6.97 10.30
CA VAL A 56 -8.91 7.94 11.13
C VAL A 56 -9.75 9.21 11.22
N ALA A 57 -10.21 9.54 12.43
CA ALA A 57 -11.08 10.70 12.68
C ALA A 57 -10.33 12.04 12.76
N SER A 58 -9.01 12.02 12.96
CA SER A 58 -8.18 13.23 13.12
C SER A 58 -7.75 13.88 11.81
N VAL A 59 -8.15 13.31 10.67
CA VAL A 59 -7.76 13.76 9.32
C VAL A 59 -9.02 14.01 8.50
N ASP A 60 -8.93 14.87 7.49
CA ASP A 60 -10.08 15.26 6.65
C ASP A 60 -10.61 14.10 5.82
N GLY A 61 -9.73 13.16 5.45
CA GLY A 61 -10.11 11.93 4.78
C GLY A 61 -9.16 10.79 5.09
N SER A 62 -9.69 9.58 5.22
CA SER A 62 -8.87 8.39 5.40
C SER A 62 -9.49 7.16 4.75
N ALA A 63 -8.63 6.22 4.37
CA ALA A 63 -9.02 4.94 3.79
C ALA A 63 -8.04 3.83 4.22
N LEU A 64 -8.57 2.71 4.70
CA LEU A 64 -7.82 1.50 5.01
C LEU A 64 -8.16 0.44 3.95
N ALA A 65 -7.18 0.07 3.15
CA ALA A 65 -7.29 -0.99 2.15
C ALA A 65 -6.51 -2.23 2.61
N LYS A 66 -7.16 -3.39 2.66
CA LYS A 66 -6.52 -4.68 2.93
C LYS A 66 -6.65 -5.55 1.69
N ILE A 67 -5.51 -6.03 1.17
CA ILE A 67 -5.40 -6.91 0.00
C ILE A 67 -4.69 -8.19 0.47
N GLY A 68 -5.47 -9.21 0.85
CA GLY A 68 -4.97 -10.39 1.55
C GLY A 68 -4.25 -10.00 2.85
N CYS A 69 -2.98 -10.37 3.01
CA CYS A 69 -2.15 -10.02 4.16
C CYS A 69 -1.51 -8.62 4.11
N THR A 70 -1.70 -7.87 3.02
CA THR A 70 -1.13 -6.53 2.88
C THR A 70 -2.17 -5.48 3.26
N THR A 71 -1.89 -4.65 4.26
CA THR A 71 -2.76 -3.55 4.67
C THR A 71 -2.09 -2.21 4.38
N MET A 72 -2.88 -1.23 3.93
CA MET A 72 -2.42 0.12 3.65
C MET A 72 -3.44 1.11 4.18
N LEU A 73 -2.97 2.06 4.98
CA LEU A 73 -3.73 3.20 5.44
C LEU A 73 -3.31 4.43 4.63
N ALA A 74 -4.28 5.11 4.03
CA ALA A 74 -4.10 6.40 3.41
C ALA A 74 -4.84 7.45 4.25
N ALA A 75 -4.22 8.60 4.46
CA ALA A 75 -4.79 9.73 5.16
C ALA A 75 -4.53 11.02 4.36
N ILE A 76 -5.51 11.92 4.37
CA ILE A 76 -5.45 13.23 3.73
C ILE A 76 -5.71 14.28 4.79
N LYS A 77 -4.77 15.21 4.94
CA LYS A 77 -4.90 16.39 5.77
C LYS A 77 -4.77 17.64 4.92
N MET A 78 -5.67 18.59 5.11
CA MET A 78 -5.75 19.84 4.37
C MET A 78 -5.35 20.99 5.28
N GLU A 79 -4.40 21.82 4.83
CA GLU A 79 -3.99 23.03 5.54
C GLU A 79 -3.96 24.21 4.56
N VAL A 80 -4.17 25.43 5.07
CA VAL A 80 -4.06 26.64 4.26
C VAL A 80 -2.62 27.13 4.29
N MET A 81 -2.02 27.31 3.11
CA MET A 81 -0.67 27.82 2.96
C MET A 81 -0.61 29.00 1.98
N THR A 82 0.45 29.79 2.07
CA THR A 82 0.77 30.78 1.04
C THR A 82 1.36 30.08 -0.18
N PRO A 83 0.75 30.20 -1.38
CA PRO A 83 1.25 29.56 -2.58
C PRO A 83 2.60 30.15 -3.00
N THR A 84 3.41 29.35 -3.70
CA THR A 84 4.71 29.82 -4.20
C THR A 84 4.56 30.81 -5.35
N THR A 85 5.50 31.75 -5.49
CA THR A 85 5.50 32.78 -6.53
C THR A 85 5.48 32.20 -7.96
N LYS A 86 5.95 30.96 -8.15
CA LYS A 86 5.97 30.29 -9.45
C LYS A 86 4.59 29.83 -9.92
N SER A 87 3.66 29.61 -8.99
CA SER A 87 2.31 29.11 -9.29
C SER A 87 1.30 29.65 -8.26
N PRO A 88 0.97 30.95 -8.32
CA PRO A 88 0.11 31.60 -7.33
C PRO A 88 -1.37 31.16 -7.40
N ASP A 89 -1.79 30.56 -8.51
CA ASP A 89 -3.18 30.21 -8.82
C ASP A 89 -3.51 28.73 -8.60
N THR A 90 -2.59 27.96 -8.01
CA THR A 90 -2.77 26.52 -7.83
C THR A 90 -2.47 26.10 -6.40
N GLY A 91 -3.33 25.24 -5.86
CA GLY A 91 -3.02 24.51 -4.62
C GLY A 91 -1.82 23.58 -4.78
N CYS A 92 -1.26 23.17 -3.66
CA CYS A 92 -0.11 22.28 -3.61
C CYS A 92 -0.50 20.93 -2.98
N ARG A 93 0.27 19.89 -3.30
CA ARG A 93 0.12 18.56 -2.71
C ARG A 93 1.48 17.99 -2.36
N VAL A 94 1.56 17.37 -1.20
CA VAL A 94 2.72 16.57 -0.80
C VAL A 94 2.23 15.15 -0.58
N ILE A 95 2.94 14.21 -1.19
CA ILE A 95 2.69 12.78 -1.04
C ILE A 95 3.90 12.22 -0.30
N ASP A 96 3.64 11.61 0.85
CA ASP A 96 4.65 10.88 1.59
C ASP A 96 4.23 9.43 1.81
N PHE A 97 5.21 8.54 1.82
CA PHE A 97 5.01 7.11 1.99
C PHE A 97 5.90 6.62 3.12
N HIS A 98 5.26 6.13 4.18
CA HIS A 98 5.91 5.54 5.33
C HIS A 98 5.83 4.02 5.31
N MET A 99 7.00 3.40 5.48
CA MET A 99 7.15 1.97 5.63
C MET A 99 7.80 1.69 6.98
N PRO A 100 7.02 1.50 8.06
CA PRO A 100 7.57 1.18 9.38
C PRO A 100 8.17 -0.24 9.43
N PRO A 101 9.04 -0.54 10.42
CA PRO A 101 9.65 -1.86 10.58
C PRO A 101 8.66 -3.03 10.71
N ILE A 102 7.45 -2.77 11.20
CA ILE A 102 6.39 -3.77 11.30
C ILE A 102 5.91 -4.30 9.94
N CYS A 103 6.19 -3.58 8.84
CA CYS A 103 5.80 -4.01 7.50
C CYS A 103 6.65 -5.14 6.94
N SER A 104 7.92 -5.18 7.33
CA SER A 104 8.87 -6.14 6.76
C SER A 104 10.11 -6.24 7.64
N PRO A 105 10.63 -7.46 7.88
CA PRO A 105 11.87 -7.65 8.62
C PRO A 105 13.10 -7.04 7.93
N ILE A 106 12.98 -6.65 6.65
CA ILE A 106 14.03 -5.95 5.90
C ILE A 106 14.15 -4.49 6.34
N VAL A 107 13.05 -3.90 6.82
CA VAL A 107 13.03 -2.50 7.25
C VAL A 107 13.51 -2.43 8.69
N ARG A 108 14.64 -1.77 8.89
CA ARG A 108 15.19 -1.56 10.23
C ARG A 108 14.65 -0.26 10.85
N PRO A 109 14.50 -0.17 12.18
CA PRO A 109 14.02 1.06 12.84
C PRO A 109 14.96 2.26 12.67
N ASP A 110 16.26 2.00 12.54
CA ASP A 110 17.33 3.00 12.46
C ASP A 110 17.58 3.54 11.05
N ARG A 111 17.19 2.78 10.02
CA ARG A 111 17.39 3.14 8.62
C ARG A 111 16.05 3.15 7.88
N PRO A 112 15.65 4.27 7.26
CA PRO A 112 14.44 4.29 6.44
C PRO A 112 14.54 3.26 5.32
N ALA A 113 13.41 2.63 4.99
CA ALA A 113 13.36 1.64 3.92
C ALA A 113 13.76 2.30 2.58
N ASP A 114 14.74 1.74 1.88
CA ASP A 114 15.18 2.25 0.57
C ASP A 114 14.02 2.25 -0.46
N ALA A 115 13.04 1.36 -0.29
CA ALA A 115 11.85 1.30 -1.13
C ALA A 115 10.87 2.47 -0.89
N ALA A 116 10.84 3.07 0.31
CA ALA A 116 9.87 4.11 0.65
C ALA A 116 9.96 5.36 -0.24
N PRO A 117 11.14 5.98 -0.46
CA PRO A 117 11.24 7.15 -1.35
C PRO A 117 10.96 6.79 -2.82
N VAL A 118 11.30 5.58 -3.26
CA VAL A 118 11.01 5.10 -4.62
C VAL A 118 9.50 4.98 -4.82
N ILE A 119 8.80 4.38 -3.85
CA ILE A 119 7.34 4.23 -3.88
C ILE A 119 6.67 5.60 -3.80
N SER A 120 7.10 6.49 -2.90
CA SER A 120 6.57 7.86 -2.82
C SER A 120 6.71 8.60 -4.16
N LYS A 121 7.89 8.51 -4.80
CA LYS A 121 8.10 9.14 -6.11
C LYS A 121 7.25 8.51 -7.21
N GLN A 122 7.10 7.19 -7.20
CA GLN A 122 6.26 6.48 -8.17
C GLN A 122 4.77 6.80 -7.97
N LEU A 123 4.29 6.88 -6.73
CA LEU A 123 2.94 7.33 -6.39
C LEU A 123 2.72 8.77 -6.87
N SER A 124 3.63 9.68 -6.54
CA SER A 124 3.58 11.07 -7.02
C SER A 124 3.51 11.14 -8.54
N ASN A 125 4.36 10.41 -9.26
CA ASN A 125 4.35 10.36 -10.73
C ASN A 125 3.07 9.74 -11.30
N THR A 126 2.55 8.67 -10.68
CA THR A 126 1.33 8.00 -11.13
C THR A 126 0.11 8.88 -10.88
N ILE A 127 0.07 9.56 -9.75
CA ILE A 127 -0.96 10.54 -9.41
C ILE A 127 -0.88 11.73 -10.38
N LEU A 128 0.32 12.24 -10.66
CA LEU A 128 0.53 13.32 -11.64
C LEU A 128 0.15 12.93 -13.07
N ARG A 129 0.43 11.71 -13.52
CA ARG A 129 0.24 11.31 -14.93
C ARG A 129 -1.12 10.67 -15.21
N HIS A 130 -1.57 9.79 -14.33
CA HIS A 130 -2.70 8.88 -14.60
C HIS A 130 -3.94 9.29 -13.81
N PHE A 131 -3.75 9.65 -12.54
CA PHE A 131 -4.84 10.16 -11.70
C PHE A 131 -5.29 11.54 -12.18
N VAL A 132 -4.40 12.41 -12.67
CA VAL A 132 -4.80 13.67 -13.35
C VAL A 132 -5.68 13.41 -14.58
N VAL A 133 -5.61 12.27 -15.29
CA VAL A 133 -6.55 12.05 -16.42
C VAL A 133 -7.95 11.70 -15.93
N ILE A 134 -8.07 10.88 -14.88
CA ILE A 134 -9.36 10.46 -14.32
C ILE A 134 -9.97 11.54 -13.42
N ILE A 135 -9.13 12.36 -12.78
CA ILE A 135 -9.50 13.40 -11.82
C ILE A 135 -9.28 14.82 -12.35
N SER A 136 -8.74 15.04 -13.55
CA SER A 136 -8.98 16.31 -14.28
C SER A 136 -10.49 16.53 -14.48
N ILE A 137 -11.29 15.46 -14.41
CA ILE A 137 -12.76 15.52 -14.35
C ILE A 137 -13.27 15.77 -12.90
N MET A 138 -12.49 15.59 -11.84
CA MET A 138 -12.95 15.59 -10.43
C MET A 138 -12.25 16.55 -9.43
N ILE A 139 -10.99 16.97 -9.64
CA ILE A 139 -10.25 17.92 -8.76
C ILE A 139 -9.45 18.88 -9.62
N ASN A 140 -9.87 20.13 -9.66
CA ASN A 140 -9.19 21.22 -10.35
C ASN A 140 -8.23 21.94 -9.39
N PHE A 141 -6.93 21.98 -9.70
CA PHE A 141 -5.94 22.67 -8.85
C PHE A 141 -6.19 24.17 -8.70
N LYS A 142 -6.95 24.77 -9.63
CA LYS A 142 -7.41 26.16 -9.52
C LYS A 142 -8.48 26.34 -8.45
N GLU A 143 -9.33 25.34 -8.22
CA GLU A 143 -10.35 25.37 -7.15
C GLU A 143 -9.72 25.26 -5.76
N LEU A 144 -8.51 24.73 -5.68
CA LEU A 144 -7.74 24.74 -4.43
C LEU A 144 -7.09 26.12 -4.13
N SER A 145 -7.14 27.08 -5.06
CA SER A 145 -6.70 28.45 -4.80
C SER A 145 -7.83 29.25 -4.17
N LEU A 146 -7.63 29.73 -2.93
CA LEU A 146 -8.61 30.56 -2.22
C LEU A 146 -8.48 32.01 -2.66
N VAL A 147 -7.25 32.54 -2.54
CA VAL A 147 -6.89 33.90 -2.93
C VAL A 147 -5.54 33.82 -3.64
N SER A 148 -5.56 34.10 -4.94
CA SER A 148 -4.36 34.09 -5.79
C SER A 148 -3.20 34.83 -5.12
N GLY A 149 -2.08 34.13 -4.97
CA GLY A 149 -0.84 34.67 -4.40
C GLY A 149 -0.85 34.91 -2.89
N LYS A 150 -1.96 34.66 -2.18
CA LYS A 150 -2.05 34.86 -0.72
C LYS A 150 -2.39 33.60 0.05
N ALA A 151 -3.36 32.82 -0.42
CA ALA A 151 -3.82 31.63 0.28
C ALA A 151 -4.28 30.56 -0.72
N ALA A 152 -3.77 29.34 -0.54
CA ALA A 152 -4.18 28.17 -1.30
C ALA A 152 -4.20 26.95 -0.37
N TRP A 153 -4.99 25.95 -0.74
CA TRP A 153 -5.04 24.68 -0.05
C TRP A 153 -3.77 23.85 -0.32
N MET A 154 -3.26 23.25 0.76
CA MET A 154 -2.20 22.27 0.77
C MET A 154 -2.75 20.92 1.21
N ALA A 155 -2.68 19.93 0.33
CA ALA A 155 -3.07 18.57 0.63
C ALA A 155 -1.86 17.71 1.01
N TYR A 156 -1.80 17.26 2.25
CA TYR A 156 -0.86 16.26 2.73
C TYR A 156 -1.47 14.88 2.58
N LEU A 157 -0.93 14.08 1.67
CA LEU A 157 -1.33 12.70 1.45
C LEU A 157 -0.28 11.80 2.09
N GLU A 158 -0.65 11.15 3.19
CA GLU A 158 0.21 10.23 3.90
C GLU A 158 -0.25 8.80 3.65
N TYR A 159 0.67 7.96 3.20
CA TYR A 159 0.44 6.53 3.01
C TYR A 159 1.29 5.73 3.99
N LYS A 160 0.64 4.97 4.85
CA LYS A 160 1.30 4.06 5.78
C LYS A 160 0.98 2.62 5.40
N THR A 161 2.00 1.81 5.18
CA THR A 161 1.80 0.36 5.05
C THR A 161 1.84 -0.30 6.40
N GLU A 162 1.09 -1.38 6.55
CA GLU A 162 1.21 -2.34 7.65
C GLU A 162 1.01 -3.76 7.07
N VAL A 163 1.94 -4.66 7.35
CA VAL A 163 1.72 -6.09 7.09
C VAL A 163 1.29 -6.67 8.41
N VAL A 164 -0.02 -6.90 8.55
CA VAL A 164 -0.52 -7.70 9.67
C VAL A 164 -0.10 -9.13 9.34
N HIS A 165 0.97 -9.60 9.96
CA HIS A 165 1.15 -11.02 10.14
C HIS A 165 -0.07 -11.47 10.95
N ASP A 166 -0.97 -12.24 10.34
CA ASP A 166 -2.03 -12.92 11.10
C ASP A 166 -1.31 -13.74 12.16
N VAL A 167 -1.28 -13.23 13.39
CA VAL A 167 -0.91 -14.01 14.56
C VAL A 167 -2.09 -14.95 14.74
N PRO A 168 -1.94 -16.27 14.54
CA PRO A 168 -3.02 -17.19 14.84
C PRO A 168 -3.30 -17.10 16.34
N THR A 169 -4.46 -16.56 16.70
CA THR A 169 -5.09 -16.73 18.01
C THR A 169 -5.58 -18.16 18.18
#